data_AF-A0A0S8ABK2-F1
#
_entry.id   AF-A0A0S8ABK2-F1
#
_cell.length_a   1.000
_cell.length_b   1.000
_cell.length_c   1.000
_cell.angle_alpha   90.00
_cell.angle_beta   90.00
_cell.angle_gamma   90.00
#
_symmetry.space_group_name_H-M   'P 1'
#
loop_
_entity.id
_entity.type
_entity.pdbx_description
1 polymer ?
#
loop_
_entity_poly.entity_id
_entity_poly.type
_entity_poly.pdbx_seq_one_letter_code
_entity_poly.pdbx_strand_id
1 'polypeptide(L)' 'MANGIDPFRYLQQVSENYELINTREEINAVLDELEFVFELVEPQFQDLATDLIAKLTTKLKQLDD' A
#
# COMPACT_ATOMS: atom_id res chain seq x y z
N MET A 1 -21.04 -3.10 -13.25
CA MET A 1 -19.68 -3.58 -13.58
C MET A 1 -18.75 -2.98 -12.55
N ALA A 2 -18.58 -3.64 -11.41
CA ALA A 2 -17.52 -3.26 -10.48
C ALA A 2 -16.24 -3.80 -11.11
N ASN A 3 -15.38 -2.93 -11.64
CA ASN A 3 -13.99 -3.30 -11.88
C ASN A 3 -13.38 -3.52 -10.50
N GLY A 4 -13.64 -4.68 -9.92
CA GLY A 4 -13.19 -5.05 -8.59
C GLY A 4 -11.68 -5.11 -8.62
N ILE A 5 -11.05 -4.14 -7.97
CA ILE A 5 -9.64 -4.26 -7.61
C ILE A 5 -9.54 -5.54 -6.77
N ASP A 6 -8.76 -6.50 -7.27
CA ASP A 6 -8.40 -7.66 -6.48
C ASP A 6 -7.39 -7.18 -5.42
N PRO A 7 -7.77 -7.15 -4.14
CA PRO A 7 -6.94 -6.56 -3.11
C PRO A 7 -5.62 -7.33 -2.95
N PHE A 8 -5.62 -8.64 -3.14
CA PHE A 8 -4.39 -9.45 -3.04
C PHE A 8 -3.44 -9.16 -4.20
N ARG A 9 -3.99 -8.99 -5.41
CA ARG A 9 -3.20 -8.58 -6.58
C ARG A 9 -2.58 -7.20 -6.38
N TYR A 10 -3.33 -6.27 -5.80
CA TYR A 10 -2.83 -4.93 -5.51
C TYR A 10 -1.70 -4.96 -4.46
N LEU A 11 -1.88 -5.68 -3.35
CA LEU A 11 -0.85 -5.86 -2.32
C LEU A 11 0.43 -6.47 -2.91
N GLN A 12 0.30 -7.48 -3.76
CA GLN A 12 1.43 -8.08 -4.46
C GLN A 12 2.14 -7.05 -5.35
N GLN A 13 1.39 -6.29 -6.16
CA GLN A 13 1.95 -5.26 -7.04
C GLN A 13 2.70 -4.17 -6.27
N VAL A 14 2.16 -3.71 -5.14
CA VAL A 14 2.85 -2.72 -4.29
C VAL A 14 4.12 -3.31 -3.71
N SER A 15 4.08 -4.57 -3.24
CA SER A 15 5.26 -5.25 -2.71
C SER A 15 6.36 -5.41 -3.77
N GLU A 16 6.01 -5.75 -5.01
CA GLU A 16 6.97 -5.92 -6.11
C GLU A 16 7.59 -4.58 -6.54
N ASN A 17 6.81 -3.51 -6.49
CA ASN A 17 7.25 -2.16 -6.91
C ASN A 17 7.72 -1.29 -5.74
N TYR A 18 7.83 -1.81 -4.52
CA TYR A 18 8.16 -1.04 -3.32
C TYR A 18 9.45 -0.20 -3.47
N GLU A 19 10.47 -0.77 -4.10
CA GLU A 19 11.74 -0.08 -4.36
C GLU A 19 11.64 1.03 -5.41
N LEU A 20 10.60 1.02 -6.26
CA LEU A 20 10.38 2.02 -7.30
C LEU A 20 9.56 3.22 -6.81
N ILE A 21 8.74 3.03 -5.77
CA ILE A 21 7.93 4.09 -5.13
C ILE A 21 8.87 4.96 -4.28
N ASN A 22 9.32 6.11 -4.81
CA ASN A 22 10.43 6.87 -4.20
C ASN A 22 10.15 8.36 -4.00
N THR A 23 9.05 8.87 -4.54
CA THR A 23 8.66 10.26 -4.30
C THR A 23 7.59 10.36 -3.23
N ARG A 24 7.55 11.51 -2.54
CA ARG A 24 6.51 11.81 -1.55
C ARG A 24 5.09 11.66 -2.13
N GLU A 25 4.88 12.11 -3.37
CA GLU A 25 3.57 12.04 -4.03
C GLU A 25 3.15 10.59 -4.29
N GLU A 26 4.06 9.76 -4.84
CA GLU A 26 3.79 8.34 -5.07
C GLU A 26 3.53 7.58 -3.77
N ILE A 27 4.32 7.84 -2.72
CA ILE A 27 4.14 7.16 -1.43
C ILE A 27 2.78 7.49 -0.83
N ASN A 28 2.37 8.76 -0.81
CA ASN A 28 1.06 9.15 -0.27
C ASN A 28 -0.09 8.55 -1.09
N ALA A 29 0.01 8.55 -2.42
CA ALA A 29 -1.01 7.95 -3.27
C ALA A 29 -1.18 6.44 -3.00
N VAL A 30 -0.06 5.72 -2.85
CA VAL A 30 -0.11 4.28 -2.54
C VAL A 30 -0.60 4.02 -1.12
N LEU A 31 -0.29 4.88 -0.15
CA LEU A 31 -0.83 4.77 1.21
C LEU A 31 -2.35 4.90 1.23
N ASP A 32 -2.92 5.89 0.53
CA ASP A 32 -4.37 6.07 0.41
C ASP A 32 -5.04 4.83 -0.24
N GLU A 33 -4.43 4.29 -1.29
CA GLU A 33 -4.91 3.07 -1.95
C GLU A 33 -4.82 1.83 -1.04
N LEU A 34 -3.77 1.73 -0.21
CA LEU A 34 -3.62 0.65 0.77
C LEU A 34 -4.65 0.74 1.90
N GLU A 35 -5.05 1.94 2.32
CA GLU A 35 -6.15 2.13 3.29
C GLU A 35 -7.47 1.58 2.73
N PHE A 36 -7.78 1.88 1.47
CA PHE A 36 -8.94 1.30 0.81
C PHE A 36 -8.85 -0.23 0.71
N VAL A 37 -7.67 -0.77 0.38
CA VAL A 37 -7.45 -2.22 0.31
C VAL A 37 -7.58 -2.90 1.67
N PHE A 38 -7.12 -2.25 2.75
CA PHE A 38 -7.27 -2.73 4.13
C PHE A 38 -8.76 -2.92 4.50
N GLU A 39 -9.64 -2.03 4.05
CA GLU A 39 -11.09 -2.14 4.28
C GLU A 39 -11.74 -3.27 3.46
N LEU A 40 -11.12 -3.68 2.35
CA LEU A 40 -11.65 -4.72 1.45
C LEU A 40 -11.18 -6.14 1.79
N VAL A 41 -9.99 -6.30 2.38
CA VAL A 41 -9.46 -7.63 2.74
C VAL A 41 -10.14 -8.20 3.98
N GLU A 42 -10.22 -9.54 4.05
CA GLU A 42 -10.71 -10.21 5.25
C GLU A 42 -9.78 -9.91 6.46
N PRO A 43 -10.33 -9.86 7.69
CA PRO A 43 -9.54 -9.48 8.87
C PRO A 43 -8.26 -10.27 9.07
N GLN A 44 -8.23 -11.57 8.75
CA GLN A 44 -7.01 -12.38 8.91
C GLN A 44 -5.89 -12.04 7.91
N PHE A 45 -6.17 -11.23 6.88
CA PHE A 45 -5.22 -10.79 5.86
C PHE A 45 -4.88 -9.30 5.95
N GLN A 46 -5.51 -8.57 6.87
CA GLN A 46 -5.25 -7.14 7.09
C GLN A 46 -3.78 -6.85 7.41
N ASP A 47 -3.11 -7.79 8.09
CA ASP A 47 -1.68 -7.69 8.42
C ASP A 47 -0.81 -7.42 7.17
N LEU A 48 -1.17 -7.99 6.01
CA LEU A 48 -0.46 -7.80 4.75
C LEU A 48 -0.48 -6.34 4.28
N ALA A 49 -1.62 -5.65 4.45
CA ALA A 49 -1.76 -4.25 4.12
C ALA A 49 -1.04 -3.36 5.15
N THR A 50 -1.20 -3.66 6.44
CA THR A 50 -0.54 -2.86 7.51
C THR A 50 0.97 -2.92 7.43
N ASP A 51 1.55 -4.06 7.04
CA ASP A 51 2.99 -4.20 6.84
C ASP A 51 3.51 -3.29 5.73
N LEU A 52 2.80 -3.19 4.62
CA LEU A 52 3.16 -2.30 3.51
C LEU A 52 2.98 -0.83 3.87
N ILE A 53 1.88 -0.48 4.57
CA ILE A 53 1.63 0.87 5.09
C ILE A 53 2.76 1.31 6.02
N ALA A 54 3.20 0.45 6.95
CA ALA A 54 4.27 0.76 7.89
C ALA A 54 5.62 0.99 7.18
N LYS A 55 5.95 0.16 6.18
CA LYS A 55 7.17 0.30 5.36
C LYS A 55 7.16 1.62 4.57
N LEU A 56 6.08 1.90 3.85
CA LEU A 56 5.93 3.13 3.07
C LEU A 56 5.92 4.38 3.95
N THR A 57 5.27 4.34 5.12
CA THR A 57 5.30 5.43 6.10
C THR A 57 6.72 5.71 6.60
N THR A 58 7.51 4.66 6.84
CA THR A 58 8.92 4.82 7.22
C THR A 58 9.71 5.47 6.09
N LYS A 59 9.48 5.04 4.86
CA LYS A 59 10.11 5.61 3.67
C LYS A 59 9.75 7.08 3.47
N LEU A 60 8.49 7.45 3.66
CA LEU A 60 8.03 8.84 3.61
C LEU A 60 8.77 9.71 4.63
N LYS A 61 8.87 9.25 5.88
CA LYS A 61 9.61 9.98 6.94
C LYS A 61 11.07 10.22 6.56
N GLN A 62 11.73 9.23 5.94
CA GLN A 62 13.11 9.36 5.47
C GLN A 62 13.29 10.36 4.31
N LEU A 63 12.23 10.67 3.55
CA LEU A 63 12.25 11.71 2.51
C LEU A 63 11.96 13.11 3.08
N ASP A 64 11.34 13.15 4.26
CA ASP A 64 10.92 14.38 4.94
C ASP A 64 12.01 14.93 5.89
N ASP A 65 12.97 14.09 6.27
CA ASP A 65 14.19 14.40 7.05
C ASP A 65 15.35 14.90 6.16
#